data_AF-A0A662FRM3-F1
#
_entry.id   AF-A0A662FRM3-F1
#
_cell.length_a   1.000
_cell.length_b   1.000
_cell.length_c   1.000
_cell.angle_alpha   90.00
_cell.angle_beta   90.00
_cell.angle_gamma   90.00
#
_symmetry.space_group_name_H-M   'P 1'
#
loop_
_entity.id
_entity.type
_entity.pdbx_description
1 polymer ?
#
loop_
_entity_poly.entity_id
_entity_poly.type
_entity_poly.pdbx_seq_one_letter_code
_entity_poly.pdbx_strand_id
1 'polypeptide(L)'
;MDHIDVIVIGAGPTGLYTAHKVAEAGYRVVVLEEHKEIGVPVHCAGLVGYRSLKEFDLYWEDVVLNKVRGAKIFSPSCRTVLEIVRSDTQACVLDR
;
A
#
# COMPACT_ATOMS: atom_id res chain seq x y z
N MET A 1 24.59 -24.08 -1.42
CA MET A 1 23.61 -22.98 -1.45
C MET A 1 22.30 -23.59 -1.86
N ASP A 2 21.26 -23.42 -1.06
CA ASP A 2 19.91 -23.79 -1.48
C ASP A 2 19.57 -23.01 -2.75
N HIS A 3 19.00 -23.70 -3.73
CA HIS A 3 18.63 -23.08 -5.00
C HIS A 3 17.53 -22.02 -4.77
N ILE A 4 17.65 -20.87 -5.41
CA ILE A 4 16.66 -19.79 -5.36
C ILE A 4 16.10 -19.66 -6.76
N ASP A 5 14.77 -19.63 -6.89
CA ASP A 5 14.11 -19.55 -8.20
C ASP A 5 13.91 -18.09 -8.62
N VAL A 6 13.63 -17.20 -7.64
CA VAL A 6 13.36 -15.77 -7.89
C VAL A 6 14.02 -14.90 -6.82
N ILE A 7 14.60 -13.77 -7.24
CA ILE A 7 15.05 -12.70 -6.32
C ILE A 7 14.21 -11.45 -6.60
N VAL A 8 13.57 -10.91 -5.57
CA VAL A 8 12.83 -9.64 -5.59
C VAL A 8 13.69 -8.57 -4.94
N ILE A 9 13.94 -7.47 -5.65
CA ILE A 9 14.71 -6.32 -5.16
C ILE A 9 13.73 -5.22 -4.73
N GLY A 10 13.76 -4.85 -3.45
CA GLY A 10 12.87 -3.90 -2.78
C GLY A 10 11.74 -4.60 -2.01
N ALA A 11 11.62 -4.29 -0.72
CA ALA A 11 10.58 -4.78 0.19
C ALA A 11 9.44 -3.76 0.41
N GLY A 12 9.15 -2.94 -0.60
CA GLY A 12 7.94 -2.11 -0.62
C GLY A 12 6.67 -2.93 -0.88
N PRO A 13 5.48 -2.30 -0.88
CA PRO A 13 4.20 -2.99 -1.06
C PRO A 13 4.15 -3.89 -2.30
N THR A 14 4.66 -3.41 -3.43
CA THR A 14 4.71 -4.20 -4.68
C THR A 14 5.68 -5.37 -4.55
N GLY A 15 6.87 -5.16 -4.00
CA GLY A 15 7.88 -6.21 -3.86
C GLY A 15 7.44 -7.33 -2.94
N LEU A 16 6.88 -6.99 -1.77
CA LEU A 16 6.33 -7.97 -0.83
C LEU A 16 5.12 -8.71 -1.41
N TYR A 17 4.22 -8.01 -2.11
CA TYR A 17 3.09 -8.68 -2.75
C TYR A 17 3.53 -9.63 -3.89
N THR A 18 4.51 -9.22 -4.70
CA THR A 18 5.11 -10.08 -5.73
C THR A 18 5.77 -11.30 -5.09
N ALA A 19 6.61 -11.11 -4.06
CA ALA A 19 7.27 -12.20 -3.36
C ALA A 19 6.25 -13.17 -2.75
N HIS A 20 5.19 -12.64 -2.13
CA HIS A 20 4.09 -13.44 -1.60
C HIS A 20 3.43 -14.31 -2.70
N LYS A 21 3.06 -13.72 -3.84
CA LYS A 21 2.42 -14.48 -4.94
C LYS A 21 3.34 -15.51 -5.58
N VAL A 22 4.64 -15.21 -5.71
CA VAL A 22 5.64 -16.15 -6.21
C VAL A 22 5.84 -17.31 -5.23
N ALA A 23 5.89 -17.03 -3.93
CA ALA A 23 5.98 -18.06 -2.90
C ALA A 23 4.73 -18.95 -2.84
N GLU A 24 3.53 -18.36 -2.95
CA GLU A 24 2.26 -19.10 -3.03
C GLU A 24 2.22 -20.06 -4.23
N ALA A 25 2.85 -19.69 -5.35
CA ALA A 25 2.98 -20.54 -6.52
C ALA A 25 4.01 -21.68 -6.38
N GLY A 26 4.69 -21.79 -5.22
CA GLY A 26 5.61 -22.89 -4.90
C GLY A 26 7.07 -22.64 -5.24
N TYR A 27 7.44 -21.41 -5.60
CA TYR A 27 8.82 -21.03 -5.90
C TYR A 27 9.56 -20.55 -4.64
N ARG A 28 10.86 -20.82 -4.57
CA ARG A 28 11.75 -20.25 -3.56
C ARG A 28 12.14 -18.84 -3.96
N VAL A 29 11.68 -17.88 -3.17
CA VAL A 29 11.91 -16.45 -3.38
C VAL A 29 12.76 -15.87 -2.25
N VAL A 30 13.67 -14.98 -2.61
CA VAL A 30 14.39 -14.12 -1.67
C VAL A 30 14.04 -12.67 -1.96
N VAL A 31 13.77 -11.89 -0.91
CA VAL A 31 13.56 -10.45 -0.98
C VAL A 31 14.79 -9.74 -0.42
N LEU A 32 15.31 -8.76 -1.15
CA LEU A 32 16.41 -7.92 -0.69
C LEU A 32 15.92 -6.49 -0.52
N GLU A 33 16.21 -5.89 0.63
CA GLU A 33 15.88 -4.50 0.96
C GLU A 33 17.17 -3.76 1.35
N GLU A 34 17.34 -2.54 0.87
CA GLU A 34 18.52 -1.73 1.18
C GLU A 34 18.45 -1.13 2.59
N HIS A 35 17.23 -0.85 3.07
CA HIS A 35 17.00 -0.32 4.40
C HIS A 35 17.19 -1.40 5.47
N LYS A 36 17.67 -0.97 6.64
CA LYS A 36 17.85 -1.86 7.80
C LYS A 36 16.52 -2.41 8.33
N GLU A 37 15.45 -1.67 8.13
CA GLU A 37 14.11 -2.00 8.60
C GLU A 37 13.13 -1.72 7.46
N ILE A 38 12.29 -2.69 7.14
CA ILE A 38 11.30 -2.59 6.07
C ILE A 38 10.27 -1.54 6.45
N GLY A 39 9.92 -0.65 5.51
CA GLY A 39 8.94 0.43 5.73
C GLY A 39 9.53 1.68 6.39
N VAL A 40 10.81 1.66 6.79
CA VAL A 40 11.49 2.77 7.45
C VAL A 40 12.64 3.31 6.60
N PRO A 41 12.73 4.63 6.38
CA PRO A 41 11.85 5.69 6.88
C PRO A 41 10.52 5.81 6.10
N VAL A 42 9.54 6.36 6.81
CA VAL A 42 8.15 6.52 6.40
C VAL A 42 8.04 7.64 5.34
N HIS A 43 7.88 7.28 4.06
CA HIS A 43 7.81 8.24 2.93
C HIS A 43 6.44 8.40 2.22
N CYS A 44 5.44 7.60 2.57
CA CYS A 44 4.09 7.63 1.97
C CYS A 44 3.03 8.19 2.94
N ALA A 45 1.93 8.75 2.44
CA ALA A 45 0.82 9.15 3.32
C ALA A 45 -0.07 7.97 3.78
N GLY A 46 0.13 6.77 3.20
CA GLY A 46 -0.67 5.59 3.50
C GLY A 46 -2.09 5.60 2.90
N LEU A 47 -2.43 6.57 2.04
CA LEU A 47 -3.75 6.68 1.44
C LEU A 47 -3.91 5.72 0.25
N VAL A 48 -4.80 4.73 0.39
CA VAL A 48 -5.06 3.71 -0.64
C VAL A 48 -6.55 3.62 -0.95
N GLY A 49 -6.90 3.46 -2.23
CA GLY A 49 -8.28 3.33 -2.66
C GLY A 49 -8.97 2.09 -2.05
N TYR A 50 -10.16 2.27 -1.50
CA TYR A 50 -10.91 1.22 -0.81
C TYR A 50 -11.28 0.07 -1.74
N ARG A 51 -11.60 0.38 -3.01
CA ARG A 51 -11.85 -0.64 -4.03
C ARG A 51 -10.60 -1.48 -4.30
N SER A 52 -9.45 -0.83 -4.46
CA SER A 52 -8.18 -1.53 -4.71
C SER A 52 -7.81 -2.44 -3.55
N LEU A 53 -8.00 -2.01 -2.30
CA LEU A 53 -7.75 -2.87 -1.13
C LEU A 53 -8.58 -4.15 -1.15
N LYS A 54 -9.85 -4.06 -1.56
CA LYS A 54 -10.73 -5.23 -1.70
C LYS A 54 -10.35 -6.17 -2.84
N GLU A 55 -9.55 -5.73 -3.79
CA GLU A 55 -9.06 -6.56 -4.89
C GLU A 55 -7.84 -7.39 -4.48
N PHE A 56 -7.16 -7.03 -3.38
CA PHE A 56 -6.07 -7.83 -2.82
C PHE A 56 -6.61 -8.89 -1.87
N ASP A 57 -6.12 -10.12 -2.03
CA ASP A 57 -6.36 -11.22 -1.10
C ASP A 57 -5.38 -11.12 0.08
N LEU A 58 -5.50 -10.04 0.84
CA LEU A 58 -4.70 -9.73 2.03
C LEU A 58 -5.64 -9.26 3.14
N TYR A 59 -5.29 -9.58 4.38
CA TYR A 59 -5.93 -8.98 5.55
C TYR A 59 -5.33 -7.59 5.77
N TRP A 60 -6.16 -6.55 5.67
CA TRP A 60 -5.72 -5.14 5.77
C TRP A 60 -6.53 -4.34 6.78
N GLU A 61 -7.59 -4.88 7.32
CA GLU A 61 -8.51 -4.19 8.23
C GLU A 61 -7.82 -3.72 9.51
N ASP A 62 -6.89 -4.52 10.05
CA ASP A 62 -6.18 -4.23 11.31
C ASP A 62 -5.16 -3.09 11.18
N VAL A 63 -4.74 -2.77 9.96
CA VAL A 63 -3.80 -1.67 9.70
C VAL A 63 -4.51 -0.39 9.24
N VAL A 64 -5.85 -0.34 9.24
CA VAL A 64 -6.59 0.88 8.85
C VAL A 64 -6.60 1.90 9.99
N LEU A 65 -5.87 3.01 9.80
CA LEU A 65 -5.86 4.15 10.70
C LEU A 65 -7.09 5.06 10.50
N ASN A 66 -7.59 5.20 9.27
CA ASN A 66 -8.73 6.06 8.97
C ASN A 66 -9.48 5.65 7.68
N LYS A 67 -10.76 6.02 7.57
CA LYS A 67 -11.59 5.86 6.36
C LYS A 67 -11.96 7.22 5.77
N VAL A 68 -11.79 7.36 4.46
CA VAL A 68 -11.93 8.60 3.71
C VAL A 68 -13.06 8.48 2.70
N ARG A 69 -14.00 9.43 2.73
CA ARG A 69 -15.20 9.47 1.86
C ARG A 69 -15.11 10.47 0.72
N GLY A 70 -14.03 11.25 0.66
CA GLY A 70 -13.96 12.43 -0.17
C GLY A 70 -12.67 13.22 -0.01
N ALA A 71 -12.59 14.36 -0.68
CA ALA A 71 -11.45 15.26 -0.61
C ALA A 71 -11.90 16.73 -0.73
N LYS A 72 -11.09 17.63 -0.18
CA LYS A 72 -11.18 19.07 -0.41
C LYS A 72 -9.97 19.51 -1.21
N ILE A 73 -10.20 20.15 -2.35
CA ILE A 73 -9.16 20.64 -3.24
C ILE A 73 -9.18 22.16 -3.17
N PHE A 74 -8.08 22.74 -2.72
CA PHE A 74 -7.92 24.18 -2.56
C PHE A 74 -7.23 24.75 -3.80
N SER A 75 -7.74 25.86 -4.34
CA SER A 75 -7.00 26.61 -5.36
C SER A 75 -5.70 27.20 -4.75
N PRO A 76 -4.68 27.56 -5.55
CA PRO A 76 -3.42 28.10 -5.01
C PRO A 76 -3.59 29.36 -4.15
N SER A 77 -4.65 30.15 -4.39
CA SER A 77 -4.97 31.34 -3.59
C SER A 77 -5.86 31.05 -2.37
N CYS A 78 -6.29 29.80 -2.19
CA CYS A 78 -7.25 29.34 -1.19
C CYS A 78 -8.62 30.04 -1.23
N ARG A 79 -8.93 30.79 -2.28
CA ARG A 79 -10.22 31.49 -2.43
C ARG A 79 -11.35 30.60 -2.93
N THR A 80 -11.00 29.48 -3.56
CA THR A 80 -11.96 28.50 -4.07
C THR A 80 -11.61 27.15 -3.49
N VAL A 81 -12.64 26.45 -3.02
CA VAL A 81 -12.53 25.07 -2.53
C VAL A 81 -13.52 24.22 -3.31
N LEU A 82 -13.02 23.17 -3.94
CA LEU A 82 -13.84 22.11 -4.50
C LEU A 82 -13.94 20.98 -3.48
N GLU A 83 -15.15 20.71 -3.00
CA GLU A 83 -15.43 19.61 -2.09
C GLU A 83 -16.06 18.44 -2.84
N ILE A 84 -15.47 17.27 -2.71
CA ILE A 84 -15.93 16.02 -3.31
C ILE A 84 -16.24 15.07 -2.16
N VAL A 85 -17.49 14.65 -2.01
CA VAL A 85 -17.92 13.72 -0.93
C VAL A 85 -18.84 12.65 -1.51
N ARG A 86 -18.65 11.40 -1.07
CA ARG A 86 -19.52 10.25 -1.38
C ARG A 86 -20.21 9.73 -0.12
N SER A 87 -21.30 8.98 -0.29
CA SER A 87 -21.97 8.26 0.80
C SER A 87 -21.03 7.25 1.45
N ASP A 88 -20.28 6.51 0.63
CA ASP A 88 -19.51 5.35 1.04
C ASP A 88 -18.00 5.65 1.13
N THR A 89 -17.26 4.76 1.80
CA THR A 89 -15.80 4.85 1.91
C THR A 89 -15.15 4.70 0.53
N GLN A 90 -14.27 5.64 0.18
CA GLN A 90 -13.56 5.68 -1.09
C GLN A 90 -12.07 5.33 -0.95
N ALA A 91 -11.47 5.60 0.21
CA ALA A 91 -10.08 5.27 0.51
C ALA A 91 -9.88 4.99 2.00
N CYS A 92 -8.79 4.31 2.34
CA CYS A 92 -8.32 4.10 3.70
C CYS A 92 -6.94 4.74 3.86
N VAL A 93 -6.64 5.22 5.06
CA VAL A 93 -5.27 5.52 5.50
C VAL A 93 -4.77 4.29 6.24
N LEU A 94 -3.66 3.72 5.78
CA LEU A 94 -3.06 2.52 6.36
C LEU A 94 -1.85 2.87 7.24
N ASP A 95 -1.66 2.10 8.28
CA ASP A 95 -0.39 1.98 8.99
C ASP A 95 0.55 1.13 8.15
N ARG A 96 1.73 1.66 7.84
CA ARG A 96 2.55 1.19 6.72
C ARG A 96 4.04 1.34 6.93
#